data_AF-A0A496VWS9-F1
#
_entry.id   AF-A0A496VWS9-F1
#
_cell.length_a   1.000
_cell.length_b   1.000
_cell.length_c   1.000
_cell.angle_alpha   90.00
_cell.angle_beta   90.00
_cell.angle_gamma   90.00
#
_symmetry.space_group_name_H-M   'P 1'
#
loop_
_entity.id
_entity.type
_entity.pdbx_description
1 polymer ?
#
loop_
_entity_poly.entity_id
_entity_poly.type
_entity_poly.pdbx_seq_one_letter_code
_entity_poly.pdbx_strand_id
1 'polypeptide(L)'
;DDDGDGVEDDKDNSPLVPNPDQTDTDDDGIGDASDTDDDGDGVEDSADNCSLIVNANQTDTDGDGAGDACDTDDDGDGVEDDKDNSPLVPNPDQTDTDDDGIGDASDTDDDGDGVEDSADNCPLIVNANQTDTDADGAGDACDTDDDGDGVEDGADNCPLIVNANQTDTDADGVGDACDTGCVEKELLIDNDTMTICPVGTAIVGISGGWGHSSAYNKPHRILCCPL
;
A
#
# COMPACT_ATOMS: atom_id res chain seq x y z
N ASP A 1 -2.90 0.78 64.12
CA ASP A 1 -1.77 -0.09 64.43
C ASP A 1 -2.16 -1.31 65.24
N ASP A 2 -3.38 -1.83 65.04
CA ASP A 2 -3.75 -3.20 65.41
C ASP A 2 -2.93 -4.26 64.64
N ASP A 3 -2.40 -3.91 63.47
CA ASP A 3 -1.65 -4.75 62.54
C ASP A 3 -0.13 -4.48 62.50
N GLY A 4 0.33 -3.33 63.02
CA GLY A 4 1.74 -3.03 63.28
C GLY A 4 2.50 -2.46 62.08
N ASP A 5 1.79 -1.84 61.15
CA ASP A 5 2.30 -1.28 59.90
C ASP A 5 2.86 0.16 60.07
N GLY A 6 2.57 0.80 61.20
CA GLY A 6 3.02 2.15 61.55
C GLY A 6 2.00 3.26 61.31
N VAL A 7 0.77 2.93 60.91
CA VAL A 7 -0.38 3.84 60.78
C VAL A 7 -1.35 3.63 61.94
N GLU A 8 -1.91 4.70 62.51
CA GLU A 8 -2.87 4.60 63.61
C GLU A 8 -4.26 4.18 63.08
N ASP A 9 -5.02 3.35 63.82
CA ASP A 9 -6.28 2.74 63.31
C ASP A 9 -7.33 3.76 62.82
N ASP A 10 -7.25 5.02 63.27
CA ASP A 10 -8.16 6.09 62.87
C ASP A 10 -7.80 6.77 61.54
N LYS A 11 -6.62 6.48 61.00
CA LYS A 11 -6.12 6.94 59.69
C LYS A 11 -5.76 5.80 58.76
N ASP A 12 -6.00 4.58 59.21
CA ASP A 12 -5.64 3.34 58.54
C ASP A 12 -6.80 2.89 57.65
N ASN A 13 -6.57 2.82 56.34
CA ASN A 13 -7.55 2.35 55.36
C ASN A 13 -7.59 0.82 55.24
N SER A 14 -6.70 0.10 55.94
CA SER A 14 -6.72 -1.36 56.10
C SER A 14 -6.40 -1.78 57.55
N PRO A 15 -7.26 -1.49 58.55
CA PRO A 15 -6.94 -1.61 59.99
C PRO A 15 -6.47 -2.98 60.53
N LEU A 16 -6.56 -4.03 59.73
CA LEU A 16 -6.19 -5.40 60.09
C LEU A 16 -5.14 -6.01 59.15
N VAL A 17 -4.70 -5.30 58.12
CA VAL A 17 -3.79 -5.78 57.08
C VAL A 17 -2.69 -4.73 56.86
N PRO A 18 -1.42 -5.04 57.19
CA PRO A 18 -0.35 -4.05 57.10
C PRO A 18 -0.15 -3.45 55.72
N ASN A 19 -0.36 -2.14 55.56
CA ASN A 19 -0.14 -1.38 54.34
C ASN A 19 0.41 0.03 54.65
N PRO A 20 1.71 0.15 54.99
CA PRO A 20 2.29 1.40 55.50
C PRO A 20 2.23 2.59 54.52
N ASP A 21 2.04 2.33 53.23
CA ASP A 21 1.89 3.30 52.16
C ASP A 21 0.44 3.79 51.97
N GLN A 22 -0.54 3.05 52.51
CA GLN A 22 -1.95 3.42 52.52
C GLN A 22 -2.45 3.75 51.11
N THR A 23 -2.08 2.91 50.13
CA THR A 23 -2.64 3.00 48.78
C THR A 23 -4.15 2.71 48.82
N ASP A 24 -4.86 3.41 47.95
CA ASP A 24 -6.32 3.49 47.85
C ASP A 24 -6.55 3.99 46.42
N THR A 25 -6.64 3.05 45.47
CA THR A 25 -6.55 3.36 44.04
C THR A 25 -7.81 4.04 43.52
N ASP A 26 -8.98 3.71 44.05
CA ASP A 26 -10.26 4.30 43.65
C ASP A 26 -10.78 5.41 44.60
N ASP A 27 -10.05 5.70 45.68
CA ASP A 27 -10.38 6.69 46.72
C ASP A 27 -11.73 6.40 47.43
N ASP A 28 -12.17 5.13 47.56
CA ASP A 28 -13.42 4.78 48.25
C ASP A 28 -13.29 4.74 49.80
N GLY A 29 -12.05 4.74 50.29
CA GLY A 29 -11.68 4.73 51.70
C GLY A 29 -11.39 3.34 52.28
N ILE A 30 -11.42 2.28 51.47
CA ILE A 30 -10.84 0.96 51.73
C ILE A 30 -9.50 0.94 50.98
N GLY A 31 -8.40 0.61 51.66
CA GLY A 31 -7.11 0.54 50.99
C GLY A 31 -6.96 -0.75 50.18
N ASP A 32 -6.17 -0.71 49.10
CA ASP A 32 -5.93 -1.84 48.18
C ASP A 32 -5.57 -3.15 48.90
N ALA A 33 -4.90 -3.07 50.05
CA ALA A 33 -4.53 -4.24 50.83
C ALA A 33 -5.73 -5.02 51.44
N SER A 34 -6.89 -4.37 51.56
CA SER A 34 -8.14 -4.94 52.07
C SER A 34 -9.31 -4.82 51.10
N ASP A 35 -9.14 -4.13 49.98
CA ASP A 35 -10.13 -4.08 48.92
C ASP A 35 -10.16 -5.39 48.12
N THR A 36 -11.23 -5.58 47.35
CA THR A 36 -11.44 -6.71 46.44
C THR A 36 -11.65 -6.25 45.00
N ASP A 37 -11.66 -4.94 44.77
CA ASP A 37 -11.89 -4.22 43.52
C ASP A 37 -11.12 -2.88 43.64
N ASP A 38 -9.79 -2.97 43.58
CA ASP A 38 -8.87 -1.87 43.94
C ASP A 38 -9.11 -0.60 43.11
N ASP A 39 -9.57 -0.72 41.86
CA ASP A 39 -9.83 0.43 40.98
C ASP A 39 -11.32 0.81 40.83
N GLY A 40 -12.22 0.04 41.44
CA GLY A 40 -13.64 0.32 41.51
C GLY A 40 -14.37 0.23 40.16
N ASP A 41 -13.85 -0.53 39.19
CA ASP A 41 -14.48 -0.68 37.88
C ASP A 41 -15.65 -1.69 37.86
N GLY A 42 -15.79 -2.46 38.93
CA GLY A 42 -16.82 -3.48 39.11
C GLY A 42 -16.40 -4.90 38.75
N VAL A 43 -15.12 -5.15 38.47
CA VAL A 43 -14.48 -6.46 38.29
C VAL A 43 -13.58 -6.72 39.50
N GLU A 44 -13.80 -7.85 40.20
CA GLU A 44 -12.95 -8.18 41.35
C GLU A 44 -11.49 -8.44 40.92
N ASP A 45 -10.48 -8.00 41.69
CA ASP A 45 -9.04 -8.06 41.34
C ASP A 45 -8.58 -9.44 40.87
N SER A 46 -9.20 -10.50 41.41
CA SER A 46 -8.87 -11.89 41.07
C SER A 46 -9.27 -12.31 39.65
N ALA A 47 -10.13 -11.54 39.01
CA ALA A 47 -10.63 -11.71 37.65
C ALA A 47 -10.31 -10.51 36.74
N ASP A 48 -9.78 -9.44 37.31
CA ASP A 48 -9.41 -8.21 36.62
C ASP A 48 -8.04 -8.33 35.95
N ASN A 49 -8.00 -8.15 34.63
CA ASN A 49 -6.76 -8.15 33.85
C ASN A 49 -5.97 -6.82 33.94
N CYS A 50 -6.52 -5.80 34.61
CA CYS A 50 -5.86 -4.55 34.96
C CYS A 50 -6.30 -4.01 36.33
N SER A 51 -6.06 -4.76 37.40
CA SER A 51 -6.57 -4.50 38.78
C SER A 51 -6.29 -3.11 39.39
N LEU A 52 -5.56 -2.21 38.73
CA LEU A 52 -5.29 -0.85 39.20
C LEU A 52 -5.66 0.22 38.16
N ILE A 53 -6.31 -0.16 37.05
CA ILE A 53 -6.67 0.70 35.92
C ILE A 53 -8.05 0.32 35.41
N VAL A 54 -9.04 1.16 35.76
CA VAL A 54 -10.45 0.98 35.41
C VAL A 54 -10.65 0.53 33.96
N ASN A 55 -11.11 -0.70 33.76
CA ASN A 55 -11.30 -1.30 32.45
C ASN A 55 -12.41 -2.37 32.46
N ALA A 56 -13.62 -2.01 32.90
CA ALA A 56 -14.75 -2.94 33.07
C ALA A 56 -15.15 -3.78 31.83
N ASN A 57 -14.64 -3.46 30.64
CA ASN A 57 -14.79 -4.26 29.42
C ASN A 57 -13.84 -5.47 29.37
N GLN A 58 -12.73 -5.45 30.10
CA GLN A 58 -11.74 -6.53 30.20
C GLN A 58 -11.27 -6.99 28.83
N THR A 59 -11.03 -6.04 27.92
CA THR A 59 -10.40 -6.36 26.63
C THR A 59 -8.97 -6.79 26.90
N ASP A 60 -8.54 -7.81 26.17
CA ASP A 60 -7.23 -8.46 26.20
C ASP A 60 -7.02 -8.99 24.78
N THR A 61 -6.41 -8.16 23.94
CA THR A 61 -6.38 -8.35 22.49
C THR A 61 -5.49 -9.53 22.09
N ASP A 62 -4.34 -9.71 22.74
CA ASP A 62 -3.41 -10.81 22.46
C ASP A 62 -3.64 -12.07 23.35
N GLY A 63 -4.39 -11.94 24.44
CA GLY A 63 -4.75 -13.03 25.34
C GLY A 63 -3.63 -13.41 26.32
N ASP A 64 -2.67 -12.53 26.61
CA ASP A 64 -1.57 -12.80 27.54
C ASP A 64 -1.95 -12.69 29.02
N GLY A 65 -3.09 -12.03 29.30
CA GLY A 65 -3.68 -11.84 30.61
C GLY A 65 -3.44 -10.46 31.23
N ALA A 66 -2.67 -9.57 30.61
CA ALA A 66 -2.79 -8.13 30.79
C ALA A 66 -3.93 -7.62 29.91
N GLY A 67 -4.73 -6.67 30.39
CA GLY A 67 -5.75 -6.05 29.55
C GLY A 67 -5.19 -4.87 28.76
N ASP A 68 -5.81 -4.53 27.63
CA ASP A 68 -5.41 -3.40 26.76
C ASP A 68 -5.28 -2.05 27.51
N ALA A 69 -5.89 -1.92 28.69
CA ALA A 69 -5.77 -0.70 29.50
C ALA A 69 -4.44 -0.56 30.25
N CYS A 70 -3.74 -1.67 30.46
CA CYS A 70 -2.51 -1.77 31.25
C CYS A 70 -1.40 -2.58 30.56
N ASP A 71 -1.67 -3.15 29.40
CA ASP A 71 -0.66 -3.65 28.49
C ASP A 71 0.05 -2.48 27.77
N THR A 72 1.21 -2.76 27.19
CA THR A 72 2.04 -1.82 26.44
C THR A 72 2.29 -2.27 25.00
N ASP A 73 1.76 -3.43 24.64
CA ASP A 73 1.88 -4.14 23.36
C ASP A 73 0.59 -4.97 23.21
N ASP A 74 -0.54 -4.29 23.02
CA ASP A 74 -1.90 -4.83 23.12
C ASP A 74 -2.14 -6.06 22.20
N ASP A 75 -1.40 -6.16 21.10
CA ASP A 75 -1.53 -7.23 20.12
C ASP A 75 -0.39 -8.27 20.14
N GLY A 76 0.63 -8.03 20.97
CA GLY A 76 1.73 -8.96 21.23
C GLY A 76 2.65 -9.20 20.04
N ASP A 77 2.74 -8.26 19.10
CA ASP A 77 3.57 -8.38 17.91
C ASP A 77 5.06 -8.04 18.15
N GLY A 78 5.35 -7.40 19.30
CA GLY A 78 6.67 -6.98 19.73
C GLY A 78 7.00 -5.50 19.48
N VAL A 79 6.03 -4.69 19.05
CA VAL A 79 6.11 -3.25 18.90
C VAL A 79 5.22 -2.58 19.94
N GLU A 80 5.80 -1.77 20.82
CA GLU A 80 5.02 -1.05 21.85
C GLU A 80 3.95 -0.12 21.21
N ASP A 81 2.74 -0.03 21.77
CA ASP A 81 1.57 0.67 21.19
C ASP A 81 1.86 2.13 20.77
N ASP A 82 2.79 2.80 21.45
CA ASP A 82 3.15 4.19 21.18
C ASP A 82 4.03 4.35 19.91
N LYS A 83 4.51 3.23 19.35
CA LYS A 83 5.30 3.12 18.13
C LYS A 83 4.63 2.24 17.07
N ASP A 84 3.56 1.57 17.42
CA ASP A 84 2.85 0.66 16.54
C ASP A 84 1.86 1.42 15.63
N ASN A 85 1.95 1.19 14.33
CA ASN A 85 1.00 1.74 13.35
C ASN A 85 -0.29 0.90 13.22
N SER A 86 -0.40 -0.23 13.91
CA SER A 86 -1.60 -1.07 14.04
C SER A 86 -1.75 -1.69 15.45
N PRO A 87 -1.90 -0.89 16.53
CA PRO A 87 -1.79 -1.35 17.94
C PRO A 87 -2.70 -2.50 18.39
N LEU A 88 -3.66 -2.94 17.55
CA LEU A 88 -4.60 -4.02 17.89
C LEU A 88 -4.57 -5.15 16.85
N VAL A 89 -3.66 -5.12 15.88
CA VAL A 89 -3.57 -6.08 14.76
C VAL A 89 -2.11 -6.40 14.48
N PRO A 90 -1.64 -7.62 14.83
CA PRO A 90 -0.22 -7.92 14.82
C PRO A 90 0.43 -7.72 13.46
N ASN A 91 1.40 -6.80 13.37
CA ASN A 91 2.14 -6.50 12.15
C ASN A 91 3.63 -6.14 12.45
N PRO A 92 4.46 -7.13 12.83
CA PRO A 92 5.83 -6.86 13.31
C PRO A 92 6.77 -6.19 12.28
N ASP A 93 6.38 -6.14 11.01
CA ASP A 93 7.12 -5.46 9.96
C ASP A 93 6.78 -3.97 9.82
N GLN A 94 5.68 -3.51 10.43
CA GLN A 94 5.22 -2.13 10.48
C GLN A 94 5.14 -1.51 9.08
N THR A 95 4.64 -2.30 8.12
CA THR A 95 4.40 -1.82 6.75
C THR A 95 3.32 -0.74 6.78
N ASP A 96 3.55 0.33 6.04
CA ASP A 96 2.72 1.52 5.87
C ASP A 96 3.01 2.02 4.45
N THR A 97 2.19 1.62 3.49
CA THR A 97 2.49 1.74 2.06
C THR A 97 2.33 3.17 1.55
N ASP A 98 1.39 3.94 2.11
CA ASP A 98 1.13 5.34 1.73
C ASP A 98 1.74 6.39 2.68
N ASP A 99 2.41 5.95 3.76
CA ASP A 99 3.02 6.76 4.82
C ASP A 99 2.01 7.67 5.57
N ASP A 100 0.74 7.27 5.71
CA ASP A 100 -0.28 8.05 6.43
C ASP A 100 -0.25 7.88 7.97
N GLY A 101 0.45 6.83 8.44
CA GLY A 101 0.62 6.47 9.84
C GLY A 101 -0.33 5.40 10.36
N ILE A 102 -1.23 4.86 9.54
CA ILE A 102 -1.97 3.63 9.77
C ILE A 102 -1.25 2.52 8.99
N GLY A 103 -0.91 1.42 9.65
CA GLY A 103 -0.22 0.31 8.97
C GLY A 103 -1.17 -0.49 8.06
N ASP A 104 -0.63 -1.10 7.00
CA ASP A 104 -1.38 -1.91 6.02
C ASP A 104 -2.22 -3.04 6.66
N ALA A 105 -1.89 -3.44 7.90
CA ALA A 105 -2.67 -4.45 8.62
C ALA A 105 -4.03 -3.92 9.16
N SER A 106 -4.12 -2.61 9.40
CA SER A 106 -5.31 -1.92 9.93
C SER A 106 -5.87 -0.86 9.00
N ASP A 107 -5.13 -0.45 7.97
CA ASP A 107 -5.63 0.43 6.93
C ASP A 107 -6.63 -0.31 6.03
N THR A 108 -7.42 0.45 5.31
CA THR A 108 -8.44 -0.03 4.38
C THR A 108 -8.23 0.48 2.96
N ASP A 109 -7.18 1.27 2.74
CA ASP A 109 -6.77 1.92 1.48
C ASP A 109 -5.24 2.08 1.51
N ASP A 110 -4.52 0.95 1.50
CA ASP A 110 -3.07 0.84 1.80
C ASP A 110 -2.19 1.75 0.92
N ASP A 111 -2.65 2.12 -0.29
CA ASP A 111 -1.91 3.00 -1.20
C ASP A 111 -2.45 4.45 -1.27
N GLY A 112 -3.56 4.73 -0.59
CA GLY A 112 -4.16 6.05 -0.48
C GLY A 112 -4.69 6.63 -1.80
N ASP A 113 -5.07 5.78 -2.77
CA ASP A 113 -5.63 6.23 -4.06
C ASP A 113 -7.12 6.60 -4.00
N GLY A 114 -7.79 6.20 -2.91
CA GLY A 114 -9.21 6.43 -2.66
C GLY A 114 -10.13 5.28 -3.03
N VAL A 115 -9.59 4.09 -3.31
CA VAL A 115 -10.31 2.84 -3.54
C VAL A 115 -9.92 1.85 -2.43
N GLU A 116 -10.90 1.45 -1.60
CA GLU A 116 -10.63 0.51 -0.51
C GLU A 116 -9.99 -0.80 -1.01
N ASP A 117 -9.01 -1.39 -0.29
CA ASP A 117 -8.22 -2.57 -0.73
C ASP A 117 -9.09 -3.75 -1.20
N SER A 118 -10.26 -3.89 -0.58
CA SER A 118 -11.22 -4.96 -0.89
C SER A 118 -11.86 -4.83 -2.28
N ALA A 119 -11.75 -3.66 -2.89
CA ALA A 119 -12.27 -3.30 -4.20
C ALA A 119 -11.19 -2.82 -5.18
N ASP A 120 -9.96 -2.65 -4.70
CA ASP A 120 -8.81 -2.20 -5.48
C ASP A 120 -8.18 -3.37 -6.27
N ASN A 121 -7.96 -3.16 -7.57
CA ASN A 121 -7.28 -4.10 -8.44
C ASN A 121 -5.74 -4.01 -8.37
N CYS A 122 -5.19 -3.01 -7.67
CA CYS A 122 -3.79 -2.86 -7.30
C CYS A 122 -3.60 -2.28 -5.89
N PRO A 123 -3.96 -3.00 -4.81
CA PRO A 123 -4.05 -2.45 -3.44
C PRO A 123 -2.81 -1.76 -2.86
N LEU A 124 -1.65 -1.92 -3.47
CA LEU A 124 -0.37 -1.36 -3.00
C LEU A 124 0.25 -0.38 -4.02
N ILE A 125 -0.46 -0.04 -5.10
CA ILE A 125 0.05 0.80 -6.21
C ILE A 125 -1.06 1.73 -6.72
N VAL A 126 -0.94 2.99 -6.33
CA VAL A 126 -1.89 4.06 -6.65
C VAL A 126 -2.39 4.01 -8.09
N ASN A 127 -3.67 3.72 -8.29
CA ASN A 127 -4.29 3.62 -9.59
C ASN A 127 -5.81 3.92 -9.57
N ALA A 128 -6.21 5.06 -8.98
CA ALA A 128 -7.62 5.46 -8.75
C ALA A 128 -8.60 5.37 -9.94
N ASN A 129 -8.09 5.23 -11.18
CA ASN A 129 -8.89 4.95 -12.37
C ASN A 129 -9.27 3.46 -12.56
N GLN A 130 -8.65 2.55 -11.81
CA GLN A 130 -8.91 1.11 -11.75
C GLN A 130 -8.98 0.51 -13.17
N THR A 131 -7.99 0.87 -14.00
CA THR A 131 -7.90 0.34 -15.37
C THR A 131 -7.36 -1.08 -15.30
N ASP A 132 -8.00 -1.95 -16.06
CA ASP A 132 -7.77 -3.39 -16.15
C ASP A 132 -8.15 -3.75 -17.60
N THR A 133 -7.15 -3.78 -18.47
CA THR A 133 -7.30 -3.81 -19.92
C THR A 133 -7.78 -5.18 -20.42
N ASP A 134 -7.31 -6.26 -19.81
CA ASP A 134 -7.68 -7.64 -20.19
C ASP A 134 -8.84 -8.24 -19.35
N ALA A 135 -9.23 -7.54 -18.28
CA ALA A 135 -10.29 -7.91 -17.34
C ALA A 135 -10.00 -9.20 -16.54
N ASP A 136 -8.74 -9.46 -16.20
CA ASP A 136 -8.33 -10.59 -15.37
C ASP A 136 -8.44 -10.32 -13.85
N GLY A 137 -8.56 -9.04 -13.48
CA GLY A 137 -8.73 -8.57 -12.10
C GLY A 137 -7.48 -7.94 -11.49
N ALA A 138 -6.31 -8.01 -12.13
CA ALA A 138 -5.17 -7.13 -11.83
C ALA A 138 -5.35 -5.81 -12.58
N GLY A 139 -4.99 -4.69 -11.96
CA GLY A 139 -4.99 -3.42 -12.68
C GLY A 139 -3.71 -3.22 -13.49
N ASP A 140 -3.80 -2.46 -14.59
CA ASP A 140 -2.66 -2.14 -15.48
C ASP A 140 -1.45 -1.54 -14.72
N ALA A 141 -1.64 -1.03 -13.49
CA ALA A 141 -0.56 -0.47 -12.69
C ALA A 141 0.31 -1.53 -11.98
N CYS A 142 -0.25 -2.71 -11.74
CA CYS A 142 0.37 -3.82 -11.01
C CYS A 142 0.35 -5.15 -11.79
N ASP A 143 -0.28 -5.17 -12.96
CA ASP A 143 -0.15 -6.25 -13.94
C ASP A 143 1.20 -6.14 -14.67
N THR A 144 1.63 -7.26 -15.23
CA THR A 144 2.85 -7.39 -16.03
C THR A 144 2.58 -7.71 -17.50
N ASP A 145 1.32 -7.97 -17.86
CA ASP A 145 0.83 -8.31 -19.22
C ASP A 145 -0.58 -7.70 -19.41
N ASP A 146 -0.65 -6.37 -19.53
CA ASP A 146 -1.89 -5.58 -19.43
C ASP A 146 -2.99 -6.01 -20.43
N ASP A 147 -2.63 -6.62 -21.56
CA ASP A 147 -3.59 -7.10 -22.56
C ASP A 147 -3.80 -8.62 -22.61
N GLY A 148 -3.06 -9.37 -21.79
CA GLY A 148 -3.20 -10.82 -21.61
C GLY A 148 -2.83 -11.64 -22.85
N ASP A 149 -1.94 -11.13 -23.71
CA ASP A 149 -1.52 -11.85 -24.92
C ASP A 149 -0.37 -12.84 -24.71
N GLY A 150 0.28 -12.78 -23.54
CA GLY A 150 1.40 -13.64 -23.15
C GLY A 150 2.78 -13.02 -23.40
N VAL A 151 2.86 -11.71 -23.67
CA VAL A 151 4.11 -10.95 -23.79
C VAL A 151 4.11 -9.85 -22.74
N GLU A 152 5.03 -9.95 -21.77
CA GLU A 152 5.13 -8.95 -20.70
C GLU A 152 5.31 -7.52 -21.25
N ASP A 153 4.69 -6.50 -20.63
CA ASP A 153 4.61 -5.11 -21.14
C ASP A 153 5.98 -4.51 -21.48
N GLY A 154 7.01 -4.88 -20.70
CA GLY A 154 8.39 -4.43 -20.91
C GLY A 154 9.03 -4.95 -22.21
N ALA A 155 8.46 -5.99 -22.81
CA ALA A 155 8.85 -6.59 -24.08
C ALA A 155 7.78 -6.44 -25.18
N ASP A 156 6.59 -5.94 -24.83
CA ASP A 156 5.47 -5.77 -25.74
C ASP A 156 5.57 -4.46 -26.53
N ASN A 157 5.44 -4.54 -27.86
CA ASN A 157 5.42 -3.38 -28.74
C ASN A 157 4.01 -2.74 -28.89
N CYS A 158 2.99 -3.35 -28.31
CA CYS A 158 1.63 -2.86 -28.11
C CYS A 158 1.02 -3.32 -26.76
N PRO A 159 1.52 -2.85 -25.60
CA PRO A 159 1.15 -3.39 -24.28
C PRO A 159 -0.35 -3.41 -23.95
N LEU A 160 -1.18 -2.61 -24.62
CA LEU A 160 -2.62 -2.49 -24.34
C LEU A 160 -3.49 -3.10 -25.47
N ILE A 161 -2.90 -3.78 -26.46
CA ILE A 161 -3.59 -4.29 -27.65
C ILE A 161 -3.00 -5.63 -28.08
N VAL A 162 -3.72 -6.70 -27.71
CA VAL A 162 -3.37 -8.11 -27.99
C VAL A 162 -2.74 -8.30 -29.36
N ASN A 163 -1.46 -8.67 -29.37
CA ASN A 163 -0.68 -8.85 -30.58
C ASN A 163 0.50 -9.83 -30.47
N ALA A 164 0.40 -10.91 -29.68
CA ALA A 164 1.40 -11.95 -29.34
C ALA A 164 2.48 -12.36 -30.37
N ASN A 165 2.26 -12.10 -31.66
CA ASN A 165 3.28 -12.22 -32.71
C ASN A 165 4.28 -11.05 -32.75
N GLN A 166 4.04 -9.96 -32.00
CA GLN A 166 4.92 -8.81 -31.85
C GLN A 166 5.41 -8.26 -33.20
N THR A 167 4.49 -8.17 -34.16
CA THR A 167 4.82 -7.73 -35.52
C THR A 167 5.04 -6.22 -35.51
N ASP A 168 6.24 -5.80 -35.92
CA ASP A 168 6.62 -4.41 -36.13
C ASP A 168 7.30 -4.35 -37.51
N THR A 169 6.55 -3.89 -38.49
CA THR A 169 6.95 -3.95 -39.90
C THR A 169 8.04 -2.93 -40.25
N ASP A 170 7.97 -1.74 -39.68
CA ASP A 170 8.89 -0.65 -40.03
C ASP A 170 10.06 -0.45 -39.06
N ALA A 171 10.06 -1.25 -37.99
CA ALA A 171 11.07 -1.40 -36.95
C ALA A 171 11.27 -0.10 -36.17
N ASP A 172 10.19 0.61 -35.86
CA ASP A 172 10.21 1.83 -35.06
C ASP A 172 9.99 1.59 -33.55
N GLY A 173 9.67 0.35 -33.18
CA GLY A 173 9.44 -0.09 -31.80
C GLY A 173 7.97 -0.07 -31.38
N VAL A 174 7.05 0.40 -32.23
CA VAL A 174 5.60 0.30 -32.03
C VAL A 174 5.07 -0.83 -32.90
N GLY A 175 4.26 -1.72 -32.35
CA GLY A 175 3.70 -2.84 -33.09
C GLY A 175 2.63 -2.41 -34.09
N ASP A 176 2.53 -3.16 -35.19
CA ASP A 176 1.55 -2.92 -36.25
C ASP A 176 0.10 -2.89 -35.73
N ALA A 177 -0.19 -3.53 -34.59
CA ALA A 177 -1.53 -3.60 -33.98
C ALA A 177 -1.99 -2.27 -33.35
N CYS A 178 -1.04 -1.46 -32.87
CA CYS A 178 -1.28 -0.19 -32.17
C CYS A 178 -0.61 1.01 -32.87
N ASP A 179 0.11 0.77 -33.96
CA ASP A 179 0.76 1.81 -34.73
C ASP A 179 -0.26 2.62 -35.57
N THR A 180 -0.35 3.91 -35.26
CA THR A 180 -1.15 4.90 -36.01
C THR A 180 -0.27 5.96 -36.69
N GLY A 181 1.04 5.85 -36.50
CA GLY A 181 2.06 6.76 -36.96
C GLY A 181 2.46 6.49 -38.40
N CYS A 182 3.21 7.43 -38.95
CA CYS A 182 3.88 7.22 -40.22
C CYS A 182 5.32 7.69 -40.07
N VAL A 183 6.27 6.85 -40.47
CA VAL A 183 7.70 7.16 -40.39
C VAL A 183 8.17 7.91 -41.64
N GLU A 184 8.87 9.03 -41.41
CA GLU A 184 9.61 9.72 -42.48
C GLU A 184 10.95 9.02 -42.71
N LYS A 185 11.11 8.33 -43.84
CA LYS A 185 12.42 7.81 -44.28
C LYS A 185 13.07 8.73 -45.30
N GLU A 186 14.39 8.88 -45.15
CA GLU A 186 15.21 9.62 -46.10
C GLU A 186 15.24 8.85 -47.44
N LEU A 187 14.77 9.51 -48.49
CA LEU A 187 14.70 8.96 -49.82
C LEU A 187 16.09 9.05 -50.46
N LEU A 188 16.84 7.97 -50.34
CA LEU A 188 18.08 7.71 -51.07
C LEU A 188 17.68 7.15 -52.42
N ILE A 189 17.83 7.96 -53.47
CA ILE A 189 17.80 7.49 -54.86
C ILE A 189 19.23 7.62 -55.35
N ASP A 190 19.98 6.52 -55.32
CA ASP A 190 21.20 6.40 -56.10
C ASP A 190 21.00 5.42 -57.26
N ASN A 191 22.02 5.21 -58.10
CA ASN A 191 21.88 4.38 -59.30
C ASN A 191 21.69 2.88 -58.99
N ASP A 192 21.87 2.46 -57.73
CA ASP A 192 21.89 1.06 -57.31
C ASP A 192 20.85 0.74 -56.20
N THR A 193 20.28 1.74 -55.52
CA THR A 193 19.31 1.59 -54.42
C THR A 193 18.21 2.66 -54.46
N MET A 194 16.96 2.23 -54.25
CA MET A 194 15.80 3.11 -54.05
C MET A 194 15.29 2.89 -52.63
N THR A 195 15.26 3.92 -51.78
CA THR A 195 14.55 3.82 -50.50
C THR A 195 13.08 3.57 -50.80
N ILE A 196 12.61 2.38 -50.44
CA ILE A 196 11.22 1.98 -50.44
C ILE A 196 10.77 1.87 -48.99
N CYS A 197 9.48 2.11 -48.76
CA CYS A 197 8.89 1.84 -47.46
C CYS A 197 9.11 0.36 -47.08
N PRO A 198 9.29 0.06 -45.79
CA PRO A 198 9.33 -1.31 -45.30
C PRO A 198 8.17 -2.16 -45.82
N VAL A 199 8.40 -3.46 -45.96
CA VAL A 199 7.42 -4.38 -46.56
C VAL A 199 6.18 -4.45 -45.66
N GLY A 200 5.06 -3.88 -46.07
CA GLY A 200 3.83 -3.80 -45.25
C GLY A 200 3.42 -2.38 -44.90
N THR A 201 4.20 -1.38 -45.33
CA THR A 201 3.82 0.04 -45.24
C THR A 201 3.59 0.64 -46.64
N ALA A 202 2.78 1.70 -46.73
CA ALA A 202 2.53 2.46 -47.94
C ALA A 202 3.16 3.85 -47.90
N ILE A 203 3.68 4.30 -49.05
CA ILE A 203 4.04 5.71 -49.23
C ILE A 203 2.74 6.51 -49.31
N VAL A 204 2.44 7.27 -48.25
CA VAL A 204 1.28 8.18 -48.23
C VAL A 204 1.67 9.63 -48.53
N GLY A 205 2.97 9.93 -48.53
CA GLY A 205 3.47 11.29 -48.72
C GLY A 205 4.93 11.32 -49.16
N ILE A 206 5.30 12.38 -49.87
CA ILE A 206 6.69 12.70 -50.20
C ILE A 206 6.91 14.15 -49.80
N SER A 207 7.86 14.42 -48.91
CA SER A 207 8.25 15.75 -48.47
C SER A 207 9.66 16.10 -48.99
N GLY A 208 9.91 17.39 -49.24
CA GLY A 208 11.15 17.89 -49.87
C GLY A 208 10.96 18.31 -51.33
N GLY A 209 11.20 19.59 -51.60
CA GLY A 209 11.00 20.20 -52.92
C GLY A 209 12.29 20.33 -53.73
N TRP A 210 12.17 20.27 -55.06
CA TRP A 210 13.22 20.66 -56.00
C TRP A 210 13.52 22.16 -55.88
N GLY A 211 14.49 22.51 -55.04
CA GLY A 211 15.12 23.82 -55.09
C GLY A 211 16.08 23.86 -56.27
N HIS A 212 15.71 24.53 -57.37
CA HIS A 212 16.58 24.83 -58.52
C HIS A 212 17.73 25.81 -58.19
N SER A 213 18.33 25.71 -57.00
CA SER A 213 19.46 26.54 -56.57
C SER A 213 20.61 25.62 -56.16
N SER A 214 21.75 25.79 -56.83
CA SER A 214 22.97 24.96 -56.80
C SER A 214 23.70 24.89 -55.45
N ALA A 215 23.03 25.05 -54.30
CA ALA A 215 23.70 25.15 -53.00
C ALA A 215 23.13 24.29 -51.87
N TYR A 216 21.91 23.75 -51.94
CA TYR A 216 21.40 22.85 -50.89
C TYR A 216 20.40 21.85 -51.49
N ASN A 217 20.88 20.66 -51.87
CA ASN A 217 20.00 19.51 -52.05
C ASN A 217 19.50 19.13 -50.65
N LYS A 218 18.24 19.47 -50.32
CA LYS A 218 17.58 18.80 -49.21
C LYS A 218 17.24 17.37 -49.68
N PRO A 219 17.61 16.34 -48.92
CA PRO A 219 17.21 14.98 -49.26
C PRO A 219 15.67 14.92 -49.28
N HIS A 220 15.14 14.25 -50.30
CA HIS A 220 13.71 13.93 -50.32
C HIS A 220 13.41 12.99 -49.14
N ARG A 221 12.20 13.05 -48.59
CA ARG A 221 11.73 12.14 -47.57
C ARG A 221 10.43 11.50 -48.02
N ILE A 222 10.26 10.22 -47.75
CA ILE A 222 9.00 9.49 -47.95
C ILE A 222 8.36 9.27 -46.60
N LEU A 223 7.05 9.47 -46.53
CA LEU A 223 6.23 9.16 -45.36
C LEU A 223 5.63 7.77 -45.59
N CYS A 224 6.08 6.80 -44.82
CA CYS A 224 5.63 5.41 -44.83
C CYS A 224 4.65 5.22 -43.67
N CYS A 225 3.40 4.88 -43.95
CA CYS A 225 2.46 4.48 -42.91
C CYS A 225 2.20 2.97 -42.99
N PRO A 226 1.85 2.33 -41.87
CA PRO A 226 1.20 1.01 -41.86
C PRO A 226 0.06 0.93 -42.89
N LEU A 227 -0.10 -0.25 -43.52
CA LEU A 227 -1.14 -0.54 -44.52
C LEU A 227 -2.51 -0.84 -43.91
#